data_AF-A0A4R2HQC8-F1
#
_entry.id   AF-A0A4R2HQC8-F1
#
_cell.length_a   1.000
_cell.length_b   1.000
_cell.length_c   1.000
_cell.angle_alpha   90.00
_cell.angle_beta   90.00
_cell.angle_gamma   90.00
#
_symmetry.space_group_name_H-M   'P 1'
#
loop_
_entity.id
_entity.type
_entity.pdbx_description
1 polymer ?
#
loop_
_entity_poly.entity_id
_entity_poly.type
_entity_poly.pdbx_seq_one_letter_code
_entity_poly.pdbx_strand_id
1 'polypeptide(L)' 'MNYLVIGTVSVLVLILIIFLIMRNLKDKKQFEEEVIDSELPAEKSEKEND' A
#
# COMPACT_ATOMS: atom_id res chain seq x y z
N MET A 1 4.34 -13.37 35.64
CA MET A 1 4.14 -12.35 34.58
C MET A 1 3.51 -13.06 33.39
N ASN A 2 2.40 -12.56 32.85
CA ASN A 2 1.63 -13.30 31.84
C ASN A 2 2.21 -13.06 30.44
N TYR A 3 3.36 -13.67 30.17
CA TYR A 3 4.09 -13.54 28.90
C TYR A 3 3.25 -13.97 27.69
N LEU A 4 2.27 -14.85 27.90
CA LEU A 4 1.32 -15.28 26.88
C LEU A 4 0.46 -14.10 26.39
N VAL A 5 -0.07 -13.29 27.32
CA VAL A 5 -0.86 -12.09 26.97
C VAL A 5 0.02 -11.03 26.31
N ILE A 6 1.23 -10.81 26.83
CA ILE A 6 2.18 -9.84 26.24
C ILE A 6 2.55 -10.25 24.81
N GLY A 7 2.79 -11.54 24.58
CA GLY A 7 3.09 -12.09 23.25
C GLY A 7 1.92 -11.90 22.28
N THR A 8 0.71 -12.26 22.70
CA THR A 8 -0.50 -12.13 21.85
C THR A 8 -0.77 -10.67 21.49
N VAL A 9 -0.71 -9.75 22.46
CA VAL A 9 -0.94 -8.33 22.20
C VAL A 9 0.12 -7.77 21.25
N SER A 10 1.40 -8.13 21.44
CA SER A 10 2.49 -7.69 20.55
C SER A 10 2.27 -8.14 19.11
N VAL A 11 1.85 -9.40 18.89
CA VAL A 11 1.56 -9.93 17.55
C VAL A 11 0.38 -9.20 16.91
N LEU A 12 -0.70 -8.96 17.66
CA LEU A 12 -1.86 -8.21 17.14
C LEU A 12 -1.49 -6.78 16.73
N VAL A 13 -0.66 -6.09 17.51
CA VAL A 13 -0.18 -4.74 17.18
C VAL A 13 0.66 -4.76 15.90
N LEU A 14 1.56 -5.73 15.73
CA LEU A 14 2.35 -5.85 14.50
C LEU A 14 1.47 -6.09 13.26
N ILE A 15 0.46 -6.96 13.37
CA ILE A 15 -0.49 -7.22 12.29
C ILE A 15 -1.23 -5.92 11.91
N LEU A 16 -1.67 -5.13 12.90
CA LEU A 16 -2.34 -3.86 12.64
C LEU A 16 -1.43 -2.84 11.96
N ILE A 17 -0.17 -2.74 12.38
CA ILE A 17 0.81 -1.85 11.74
C ILE A 17 1.02 -2.24 10.27
N ILE A 18 1.24 -3.52 9.99
CA ILE A 18 1.41 -4.03 8.63
C ILE A 18 0.15 -3.77 7.79
N PHE A 19 -1.04 -4.03 8.36
CA PHE A 19 -2.31 -3.79 7.70
C PHE A 19 -2.51 -2.31 7.34
N LEU A 20 -2.17 -1.40 8.25
CA LEU A 20 -2.26 0.04 8.01
C LEU A 20 -1.30 0.48 6.91
N ILE A 21 -0.06 -0.03 6.91
CA ILE A 21 0.93 0.27 5.86
C ILE A 21 0.43 -0.22 4.50
N MET A 22 -0.03 -1.48 4.40
CA MET A 22 -0.56 -2.04 3.14
C MET A 22 -1.78 -1.26 2.64
N ARG A 23 -2.69 -0.90 3.54
CA ARG A 23 -3.89 -0.14 3.22
C ARG A 23 -3.53 1.28 2.74
N ASN A 24 -2.61 1.95 3.41
CA ASN A 24 -2.17 3.29 3.03
C ASN A 24 -1.39 3.29 1.70
N LEU A 25 -0.60 2.24 1.44
CA LEU A 25 0.04 2.01 0.14
C LEU A 25 -0.98 1.78 -0.98
N LYS A 26 -2.07 1.07 -0.70
CA LYS A 26 -3.15 0.86 -1.68
C LYS A 26 -3.85 2.18 -2.01
N ASP A 27 -4.12 3.00 -0.99
CA ASP A 27 -4.74 4.32 -1.16
C ASP A 27 -3.82 5.26 -1.96
N LYS A 28 -2.51 5.26 -1.67
CA LYS A 28 -1.51 6.01 -2.45
C LYS A 28 -1.40 5.55 -3.89
N LYS A 29 -1.41 4.24 -4.16
CA LYS A 29 -1.34 3.71 -5.52
C LYS A 29 -2.56 4.05 -6.35
N GLN A 30 -3.77 4.01 -5.78
CA GLN A 30 -4.96 4.47 -6.48
C GLN A 30 -4.87 5.96 -6.81
N PHE A 31 -4.40 6.79 -5.88
CA PHE A 31 -4.23 8.21 -6.13
C PHE A 31 -3.16 8.49 -7.20
N GLU A 32 -2.02 7.78 -7.16
CA GLU A 32 -1.00 7.92 -8.19
C GLU A 32 -1.51 7.46 -9.56
N GLU A 33 -2.22 6.34 -9.65
CA GLU A 33 -2.83 5.86 -10.90
C GLU A 33 -3.86 6.86 -11.45
N GLU A 34 -4.77 7.34 -10.61
CA GLU A 34 -5.80 8.31 -11.01
C GLU A 34 -5.22 9.68 -11.40
N VAL A 35 -4.17 10.17 -10.72
CA VAL A 35 -3.52 11.45 -11.04
C VAL A 35 -2.60 11.33 -12.27
N ILE A 36 -1.85 10.23 -12.41
CA ILE A 36 -1.04 9.97 -13.60
C ILE A 36 -1.93 9.87 -14.83
N ASP A 37 -3.05 9.15 -14.76
CA ASP A 37 -3.97 9.00 -15.89
C ASP A 37 -4.75 10.28 -16.24
N SER A 38 -4.92 11.21 -15.28
CA SER A 38 -5.66 12.46 -15.49
C SER A 38 -4.79 13.67 -15.83
N GLU A 39 -3.52 13.70 -15.41
CA GLU A 39 -2.58 14.82 -15.70
C GLU A 39 -1.61 14.54 -16.86
N LEU A 40 -1.39 13.29 -17.28
CA LEU A 40 -0.56 12.96 -18.46
C LEU A 40 -1.44 12.54 -19.65
N PRO A 41 -1.88 13.48 -20.52
CA PRO A 41 -2.36 13.09 -21.83
C PRO A 41 -1.17 12.52 -22.63
N ALA A 42 -1.20 11.22 -22.89
CA ALA A 42 -0.44 10.56 -23.96
C ALA A 42 1.09 10.44 -23.84
N GLU A 43 1.63 9.79 -22.81
CA GLU A 43 2.98 9.18 -22.91
C GLU A 43 3.08 7.76 -22.31
N LYS A 44 2.07 6.92 -22.55
CA LYS A 44 2.20 5.45 -22.47
C LYS A 44 1.51 4.72 -23.63
N SER A 45 1.31 5.41 -24.74
CA SER A 45 0.83 4.81 -25.99
C SER A 45 1.86 4.97 -27.12
N GLU A 46 3.15 4.93 -26.83
CA GLU A 46 4.19 4.73 -27.85
C GLU A 46 5.51 4.36 -27.15
N LYS A 47 6.21 3.36 -27.70
CA LYS A 47 7.39 2.61 -27.19
C LYS A 47 6.98 1.37 -26.37
N GLU A 48 7.04 0.15 -26.88
CA GLU A 48 7.86 -0.36 -27.99
C GLU A 48 7.28 -1.73 -28.39
N ASN A 49 6.71 -1.81 -29.59
CA ASN A 49 6.75 -3.03 -30.37
C ASN A 49 8.08 -2.97 -31.14
N ASP A 50 9.02 -3.86 -30.81
CA ASP A 50 9.82 -4.66 -31.76
C ASP A 50 10.42 -5.88 -31.04
#